data_AF-A0A7S3N6I5-F1
#
_entry.id   AF-A0A7S3N6I5-F1
#
_cell.length_a   1.000
_cell.length_b   1.000
_cell.length_c   1.000
_cell.angle_alpha   90.00
_cell.angle_beta   90.00
_cell.angle_gamma   90.00
#
_symmetry.space_group_name_H-M   'P 1'
#
loop_
_entity.id
_entity.type
_entity.pdbx_description
1 polymer ?
#
loop_
_entity_poly.entity_id
_entity_poly.type
_entity_poly.pdbx_seq_one_letter_code
_entity_poly.pdbx_strand_id
1 'polypeptide(L)'
;MNESRFIIIDLKINYWLKIGITRFNGLLNEYVDLWKRLTTYMVMAINLIVLFSYDNQSGDRDKDPDLGSLTIFQTESLLYGLGIITTTMVAIILFNSVSSNIPIKIRRHQAEIARRNKKLIESEQVIKHGLVVSIFHKFYDFISLIYKIVTDIEVVYLFSLLICLLLGVALHPFFYIYLITYLVWISPTLLSVLQSIWFPRYTILLTIALMFMIMYILVVISYILYPEQYPNNTCYSLWTCFVVSYNQTFKTGAGVGAYLSSAYTPYSTKVNIDYGRVVYDNIALLLISILLIGIISGIIIDTFADLRMKNNEIEEDSKKYCFICDQSREDLEKQYGANGFEFHISEHHNLWDYLFFVAYLETKGSSKGSRMGAVETYVSSKYKDEDNSWLPCYLIES
;
A
#
# COMPACT_ATOMS: atom_id res chain seq x y z
N MET A 1 -24.26 -4.23 6.38
CA MET A 1 -24.71 -5.64 6.32
C MET A 1 -23.95 -6.52 5.33
N ASN A 2 -23.48 -6.02 4.18
CA ASN A 2 -22.65 -6.85 3.30
C ASN A 2 -21.33 -7.27 3.97
N GLU A 3 -20.66 -6.31 4.62
CA GLU A 3 -19.46 -6.61 5.41
C GLU A 3 -19.73 -7.56 6.58
N SER A 4 -20.86 -7.46 7.28
CA SER A 4 -21.16 -8.36 8.40
C SER A 4 -21.24 -9.83 7.97
N ARG A 5 -21.75 -10.14 6.77
CA ARG A 5 -21.72 -11.51 6.22
C ARG A 5 -20.29 -12.01 6.02
N PHE A 6 -19.43 -11.17 5.47
CA PHE A 6 -18.04 -11.52 5.24
C PHE A 6 -17.30 -11.69 6.57
N ILE A 7 -17.52 -10.82 7.53
CA ILE A 7 -16.93 -10.94 8.88
C ILE A 7 -17.41 -12.24 9.56
N ILE A 8 -18.69 -12.61 9.44
CA ILE A 8 -19.20 -13.89 10.01
C ILE A 8 -18.53 -15.10 9.33
N ILE A 9 -18.36 -15.05 8.01
CA ILE A 9 -17.62 -16.09 7.26
C ILE A 9 -16.19 -16.18 7.78
N ASP A 10 -15.52 -15.03 7.94
CA ASP A 10 -14.15 -14.94 8.42
C ASP A 10 -14.02 -15.48 9.86
N LEU A 11 -14.93 -15.11 10.76
CA LEU A 11 -14.98 -15.60 12.14
C LEU A 11 -15.17 -17.13 12.19
N LYS A 12 -16.11 -17.67 11.39
CA LYS A 12 -16.33 -19.12 11.29
C LYS A 12 -15.06 -19.82 10.79
N ILE A 13 -14.40 -19.27 9.78
CA ILE A 13 -13.15 -19.83 9.25
C ILE A 13 -12.06 -19.77 10.30
N ASN A 14 -11.83 -18.62 10.93
CA ASN A 14 -10.81 -18.46 11.97
C ASN A 14 -11.01 -19.43 13.14
N TYR A 15 -12.27 -19.67 13.53
CA TYR A 15 -12.61 -20.69 14.52
C TYR A 15 -12.24 -22.11 14.05
N TRP A 16 -12.63 -22.48 12.82
CA TRP A 16 -12.27 -23.76 12.22
C TRP A 16 -10.76 -23.90 11.99
N LEU A 17 -10.04 -22.83 11.69
CA LEU A 17 -8.58 -22.82 11.57
C LEU A 17 -7.92 -23.06 12.93
N LYS A 18 -8.43 -22.43 14.00
CA LYS A 18 -7.95 -22.66 15.37
C LYS A 18 -8.17 -24.09 15.86
N ILE A 19 -9.24 -24.75 15.41
CA ILE A 19 -9.63 -26.10 15.89
C ILE A 19 -9.16 -27.22 14.96
N GLY A 20 -9.22 -27.02 13.64
CA GLY A 20 -9.14 -28.07 12.63
C GLY A 20 -7.81 -28.15 11.87
N ILE A 21 -7.07 -27.04 11.74
CA ILE A 21 -5.72 -27.10 11.16
C ILE A 21 -4.74 -27.07 12.32
N THR A 22 -4.16 -28.24 12.62
CA THR A 22 -3.09 -28.53 13.59
C THR A 22 -2.85 -27.46 14.68
N ARG A 23 -2.82 -27.86 15.96
CA ARG A 23 -2.50 -26.99 17.13
C ARG A 23 -1.37 -25.96 16.89
N PHE A 24 -0.41 -26.32 16.03
CA PHE A 24 0.64 -25.47 15.45
C PHE A 24 0.15 -24.22 14.70
N ASN A 25 -0.81 -24.32 13.77
CA ASN A 25 -1.31 -23.18 13.01
C ASN A 25 -2.14 -22.21 13.86
N GLY A 26 -2.86 -22.73 14.86
CA GLY A 26 -3.53 -21.91 15.86
C GLY A 26 -2.57 -21.03 16.65
N LEU A 27 -1.43 -21.61 17.08
CA LEU A 27 -0.36 -20.88 17.78
C LEU A 27 0.32 -19.86 16.86
N LEU A 28 0.63 -20.22 15.61
CA LEU A 28 1.20 -19.26 14.65
C LEU A 28 0.28 -18.05 14.44
N ASN A 29 -1.03 -18.28 14.35
CA ASN A 29 -2.00 -17.21 14.14
C ASN A 29 -2.16 -16.28 15.35
N GLU A 30 -1.93 -16.79 16.56
CA GLU A 30 -1.98 -16.00 17.79
C GLU A 30 -0.78 -15.04 17.90
N TYR A 31 0.39 -15.45 17.39
CA TYR A 31 1.63 -14.68 17.48
C TYR A 31 2.05 -14.01 16.17
N VAL A 32 1.16 -13.84 15.19
CA VAL A 32 1.51 -13.28 13.86
C VAL A 32 2.18 -11.92 13.97
N ASP A 33 1.65 -11.03 14.81
CA ASP A 33 2.23 -9.69 14.99
C ASP A 33 3.62 -9.73 15.61
N LEU A 34 3.87 -10.70 16.50
CA LEU A 34 5.20 -10.92 17.06
C LEU A 34 6.17 -11.40 15.96
N TRP A 35 5.76 -12.37 15.13
CA TRP A 35 6.57 -12.84 14.00
C TRP A 35 6.89 -11.69 13.03
N LYS A 36 5.89 -10.89 12.64
CA LYS A 36 6.09 -9.72 11.77
C LYS A 36 7.09 -8.71 12.36
N ARG A 37 7.02 -8.43 13.67
CA ARG A 37 7.97 -7.54 14.37
C ARG A 37 9.38 -8.14 14.41
N LEU A 38 9.52 -9.42 14.77
CA LEU A 38 10.81 -10.10 14.82
C LEU A 38 11.47 -10.16 13.44
N THR A 39 10.71 -10.46 12.39
CA THR A 39 11.21 -10.41 11.01
C THR A 39 11.70 -9.02 10.64
N THR A 40 11.00 -7.97 11.06
CA THR A 40 11.45 -6.58 10.82
C THR A 40 12.81 -6.30 11.43
N TYR A 41 13.06 -6.72 12.67
CA TYR A 41 14.36 -6.57 13.32
C TYR A 41 15.46 -7.38 12.61
N MET A 42 15.16 -8.61 12.19
CA MET A 42 16.12 -9.44 11.47
C MET A 42 16.47 -8.88 10.09
N VAL A 43 15.49 -8.29 9.39
CA VAL A 43 15.68 -7.60 8.11
C VAL A 43 16.58 -6.37 8.26
N MET A 44 16.41 -5.60 9.34
CA MET A 44 17.31 -4.48 9.63
C MET A 44 18.71 -4.97 9.96
N ALA A 45 18.84 -6.01 10.79
CA ALA A 45 20.13 -6.55 11.20
C ALA A 45 20.93 -7.09 10.02
N ILE A 46 20.31 -7.88 9.13
CA ILE A 46 21.01 -8.46 7.97
C ILE A 46 21.48 -7.37 6.99
N ASN A 47 20.66 -6.34 6.73
CA ASN A 47 21.04 -5.23 5.86
C ASN A 47 22.12 -4.34 6.49
N LEU A 48 22.11 -4.18 7.82
CA LEU A 48 23.14 -3.44 8.53
C LEU A 48 24.48 -4.19 8.51
N ILE A 49 24.47 -5.52 8.67
CA ILE A 49 25.68 -6.34 8.54
C ILE A 49 26.23 -6.24 7.11
N VAL A 50 25.38 -6.41 6.08
CA VAL A 50 25.79 -6.22 4.68
C VAL A 50 26.42 -4.85 4.46
N LEU A 51 25.86 -3.77 5.02
CA LEU A 51 26.42 -2.42 4.88
C LEU A 51 27.85 -2.30 5.43
N PHE A 52 28.16 -2.98 6.55
CA PHE A 52 29.47 -2.91 7.21
C PHE A 52 30.44 -4.00 6.78
N SER A 53 30.00 -4.99 6.00
CA SER A 53 30.84 -6.11 5.57
C SER A 53 31.60 -5.89 4.28
N TYR A 54 31.19 -4.95 3.41
CA TYR A 54 31.84 -4.81 2.10
C TYR A 54 32.68 -3.52 2.04
N ASP A 55 33.99 -3.70 1.87
CA ASP A 55 34.94 -2.60 1.67
C ASP A 55 35.84 -2.84 0.44
N ASN A 56 36.78 -1.92 0.19
CA ASN A 56 37.74 -2.03 -0.93
C ASN A 56 39.17 -2.36 -0.45
N GLN A 57 39.35 -2.72 0.83
CA GLN A 57 40.67 -2.92 1.44
C GLN A 57 40.93 -4.39 1.79
N SER A 58 39.87 -5.15 2.10
CA SER A 58 39.93 -6.52 2.61
C SER A 58 39.93 -7.61 1.53
N GLY A 59 39.61 -7.28 0.26
CA GLY A 59 39.56 -8.25 -0.84
C GLY A 59 38.83 -7.75 -2.09
N ASP A 60 38.16 -8.68 -2.79
CA ASP A 60 37.24 -8.37 -3.90
C ASP A 60 36.00 -7.65 -3.33
N ARG A 61 35.74 -6.44 -3.84
CA ARG A 61 34.72 -5.48 -3.35
C ARG A 61 33.32 -6.07 -3.15
N ASP A 62 32.95 -7.08 -3.92
CA ASP A 62 31.63 -7.71 -3.92
C ASP A 62 31.64 -9.16 -3.40
N LYS A 63 32.80 -9.82 -3.29
CA LYS A 63 32.84 -11.25 -2.93
C LYS A 63 33.29 -11.53 -1.52
N ASP A 64 34.13 -10.65 -0.96
CA ASP A 64 34.78 -10.90 0.32
C ASP A 64 34.13 -10.04 1.41
N PRO A 65 33.09 -10.54 2.11
CA PRO A 65 32.51 -9.82 3.22
C PRO A 65 33.44 -9.90 4.44
N ASP A 66 33.98 -8.78 4.87
CA ASP A 66 34.80 -8.64 6.07
C ASP A 66 34.15 -7.65 7.05
N LEU A 67 33.51 -8.17 8.09
CA LEU A 67 33.02 -7.37 9.19
C LEU A 67 34.15 -7.17 10.18
N GLY A 68 35.11 -6.28 9.90
CA GLY A 68 36.50 -6.16 10.43
C GLY A 68 36.85 -6.53 11.89
N SER A 69 35.88 -6.78 12.76
CA SER A 69 35.99 -7.58 13.99
C SER A 69 36.04 -9.12 13.79
N LEU A 70 35.58 -9.64 12.64
CA LEU A 70 35.43 -11.06 12.32
C LEU A 70 36.24 -11.38 11.07
N THR A 71 36.61 -12.64 10.87
CA THR A 71 37.24 -13.06 9.60
C THR A 71 36.20 -13.15 8.48
N ILE A 72 36.65 -13.14 7.22
CA ILE A 72 35.77 -13.28 6.03
C ILE A 72 34.86 -14.50 6.14
N PHE A 73 35.43 -15.67 6.48
CA PHE A 73 34.67 -16.91 6.66
C PHE A 73 33.62 -16.82 7.78
N GLN A 74 33.94 -16.16 8.89
CA GLN A 74 33.00 -15.96 10.00
C GLN A 74 31.86 -15.03 9.59
N THR A 75 32.16 -13.98 8.84
CA THR A 75 31.17 -13.02 8.32
C THR A 75 30.25 -13.68 7.29
N GLU A 76 30.79 -14.48 6.37
CA GLU A 76 30.01 -15.26 5.40
C GLU A 76 29.08 -16.25 6.11
N SER A 77 29.60 -17.00 7.09
CA SER A 77 28.81 -17.95 7.89
C SER A 77 27.70 -17.25 8.67
N LEU A 78 27.97 -16.05 9.21
CA LEU A 78 26.97 -15.23 9.90
C LEU A 78 25.86 -14.77 8.95
N LEU A 79 26.21 -14.24 7.78
CA LEU A 79 25.25 -13.80 6.76
C LEU A 79 24.39 -14.96 6.26
N TYR A 80 24.99 -16.13 6.03
CA TYR A 80 24.27 -17.33 5.63
C TYR A 80 23.29 -17.80 6.73
N GLY A 81 23.75 -17.83 7.98
CA GLY A 81 22.90 -18.19 9.13
C GLY A 81 21.71 -17.25 9.31
N LEU A 82 21.96 -15.93 9.26
CA LEU A 82 20.89 -14.92 9.34
C LEU A 82 19.95 -14.99 8.13
N GLY A 83 20.48 -15.27 6.94
CA GLY A 83 19.70 -15.50 5.72
C GLY A 83 18.75 -16.68 5.83
N ILE A 84 19.19 -17.81 6.40
CA ILE A 84 18.32 -18.97 6.64
C ILE A 84 17.24 -18.62 7.67
N ILE A 85 17.63 -18.00 8.80
CA ILE A 85 16.66 -17.64 9.86
C ILE A 85 15.59 -16.71 9.29
N THR A 86 15.98 -15.65 8.57
CA THR A 86 15.04 -14.72 7.92
C THR A 86 14.15 -15.41 6.88
N THR A 87 14.71 -16.32 6.08
CA THR A 87 13.95 -17.13 5.12
C THR A 87 12.89 -17.98 5.81
N THR A 88 13.24 -18.66 6.89
CA THR A 88 12.29 -19.48 7.65
C THR A 88 11.17 -18.63 8.27
N MET A 89 11.48 -17.45 8.81
CA MET A 89 10.49 -16.54 9.35
C MET A 89 9.51 -16.04 8.29
N VAL A 90 10.00 -15.60 7.12
CA VAL A 90 9.14 -15.14 6.03
C VAL A 90 8.30 -16.29 5.45
N ALA A 91 8.87 -17.49 5.35
CA ALA A 91 8.12 -18.68 4.94
C ALA A 91 6.98 -19.03 5.92
N ILE A 92 7.21 -18.89 7.22
CA ILE A 92 6.17 -19.06 8.26
C ILE A 92 5.07 -18.02 8.10
N ILE A 93 5.42 -16.73 7.90
CA ILE A 93 4.45 -15.65 7.70
C ILE A 93 3.64 -15.89 6.42
N LEU A 94 4.30 -16.27 5.31
CA LEU A 94 3.64 -16.60 4.06
C LEU A 94 2.68 -17.78 4.24
N PHE A 95 3.12 -18.84 4.91
CA PHE A 95 2.28 -20.00 5.19
C PHE A 95 1.06 -19.64 6.04
N ASN A 96 1.23 -18.80 7.06
CA ASN A 96 0.13 -18.29 7.86
C ASN A 96 -0.84 -17.43 7.03
N SER A 97 -0.34 -16.51 6.21
CA SER A 97 -1.16 -15.66 5.33
C SER A 97 -1.93 -16.50 4.30
N VAL A 98 -1.29 -17.48 3.67
CA VAL A 98 -1.92 -18.42 2.72
C VAL A 98 -2.99 -19.27 3.40
N SER A 99 -2.68 -19.85 4.57
CA SER A 99 -3.60 -20.73 5.28
C SER A 99 -4.81 -20.01 5.89
N SER A 100 -4.68 -18.73 6.22
CA SER A 100 -5.77 -17.89 6.76
C SER A 100 -6.58 -17.20 5.66
N ASN A 101 -5.91 -16.52 4.73
CA ASN A 101 -6.57 -15.66 3.75
C ASN A 101 -7.21 -16.43 2.58
N ILE A 102 -6.61 -17.54 2.13
CA ILE A 102 -7.13 -18.27 0.96
C ILE A 102 -8.51 -18.90 1.24
N PRO A 103 -8.74 -19.62 2.36
CA PRO A 103 -10.06 -20.16 2.65
C PRO A 103 -11.14 -19.07 2.75
N ILE A 104 -10.78 -17.91 3.32
CA ILE A 104 -11.64 -16.73 3.39
C ILE A 104 -12.05 -16.30 1.98
N LYS A 105 -11.09 -16.07 1.10
CA LYS A 105 -11.36 -15.65 -0.28
C LYS A 105 -12.17 -16.66 -1.07
N ILE A 106 -11.90 -17.96 -0.91
CA ILE A 106 -12.68 -19.02 -1.56
C ILE A 106 -14.15 -18.93 -1.13
N ARG A 107 -14.42 -18.82 0.17
CA ARG A 107 -15.82 -18.72 0.66
C ARG A 107 -16.49 -17.41 0.26
N ARG A 108 -15.77 -16.28 0.29
CA ARG A 108 -16.28 -14.99 -0.19
C ARG A 108 -16.68 -15.09 -1.67
N HIS A 109 -15.83 -15.70 -2.49
CA HIS A 109 -16.13 -15.90 -3.91
C HIS A 109 -17.31 -16.84 -4.15
N GLN A 110 -17.41 -17.93 -3.37
CA GLN A 110 -18.57 -18.83 -3.42
C GLN A 110 -19.88 -18.09 -3.03
N ALA A 111 -19.83 -17.20 -2.04
CA ALA A 111 -20.97 -16.37 -1.64
C ALA A 111 -21.38 -15.37 -2.74
N GLU A 112 -20.42 -14.77 -3.44
CA GLU A 112 -20.67 -13.91 -4.61
C GLU A 112 -21.36 -14.68 -5.75
N ILE A 113 -20.87 -15.89 -6.07
CA ILE A 113 -21.48 -16.76 -7.10
C ILE A 113 -22.91 -17.12 -6.71
N ALA A 114 -23.15 -17.51 -5.44
CA ALA A 114 -24.48 -17.84 -4.95
C ALA A 114 -25.45 -16.66 -5.08
N ARG A 115 -25.00 -15.44 -4.78
CA ARG A 115 -25.79 -14.20 -4.97
C ARG A 115 -26.09 -13.91 -6.43
N ARG A 116 -25.09 -14.03 -7.31
CA ARG A 116 -25.28 -13.84 -8.75
C ARG A 116 -26.31 -14.84 -9.29
N ASN A 117 -26.22 -16.10 -8.89
CA ASN A 117 -27.17 -17.14 -9.29
C ASN A 117 -28.58 -16.86 -8.75
N LYS A 118 -28.73 -16.36 -7.52
CA LYS A 118 -30.04 -15.97 -6.97
C LYS A 118 -30.70 -14.86 -7.80
N LYS A 119 -29.95 -13.80 -8.13
CA LYS A 119 -30.46 -12.70 -8.97
C LYS A 119 -30.87 -13.16 -10.38
N LEU A 120 -30.08 -14.06 -10.97
CA LEU A 120 -30.41 -14.65 -12.28
C LEU A 120 -31.70 -15.48 -12.22
N ILE A 121 -31.92 -16.23 -11.13
CA ILE A 121 -33.15 -17.00 -10.91
C ILE A 121 -34.36 -16.08 -10.72
N GLU A 122 -34.22 -15.02 -9.92
CA GLU A 122 -35.29 -14.02 -9.70
C GLU A 122 -35.65 -13.25 -10.98
N SER A 123 -34.72 -13.11 -11.93
CA SER A 123 -34.94 -12.40 -13.20
C SER A 123 -35.61 -13.23 -14.30
N GLU A 124 -36.09 -14.46 -14.03
CA GLU A 124 -36.69 -15.39 -15.01
C GLU A 124 -35.80 -15.75 -16.23
N GLN A 125 -34.53 -15.32 -16.25
CA GLN A 125 -33.58 -15.58 -17.35
C GLN A 125 -33.10 -17.04 -17.45
N VAL A 126 -33.54 -17.90 -16.54
CA VAL A 126 -33.05 -19.29 -16.37
C VAL A 126 -33.34 -20.17 -17.58
N ILE A 127 -34.37 -19.88 -18.39
CA ILE A 127 -34.86 -20.81 -19.42
C ILE A 127 -33.95 -20.91 -20.66
N LYS A 128 -32.97 -20.01 -20.85
CA LYS A 128 -32.10 -20.01 -22.05
C LYS A 128 -30.69 -20.59 -21.88
N HIS A 129 -30.28 -21.00 -20.68
CA HIS A 129 -28.91 -21.49 -20.47
C HIS A 129 -28.75 -22.97 -20.82
N GLY A 130 -28.34 -23.25 -22.05
CA GLY A 130 -27.90 -24.59 -22.46
C GLY A 130 -26.71 -25.09 -21.62
N LEU A 131 -26.56 -26.41 -21.54
CA LEU A 131 -25.54 -27.12 -20.74
C LEU A 131 -24.10 -26.61 -21.00
N VAL A 132 -23.83 -26.22 -22.24
CA VAL A 132 -22.56 -25.61 -22.67
C VAL A 132 -22.28 -24.29 -21.94
N VAL A 133 -23.28 -23.41 -21.81
CA VAL A 133 -23.09 -22.10 -21.17
C VAL A 133 -22.83 -22.25 -19.65
N SER A 134 -23.45 -23.24 -19.01
CA SER A 134 -23.20 -23.56 -17.59
C SER A 134 -21.75 -24.01 -17.36
N ILE A 135 -21.20 -24.82 -18.27
CA ILE A 135 -19.80 -25.27 -18.20
C ILE A 135 -18.85 -24.08 -18.36
N PHE A 136 -19.09 -23.20 -19.33
CA PHE A 136 -18.27 -21.99 -19.52
C PHE A 136 -18.31 -21.05 -18.30
N HIS A 137 -19.46 -20.86 -17.66
CA HIS A 137 -19.55 -20.06 -16.43
C HIS A 137 -18.77 -20.68 -15.27
N LYS A 138 -18.89 -22.00 -15.05
CA LYS A 138 -18.11 -22.68 -14.00
C LYS A 138 -16.60 -22.62 -14.25
N PHE A 139 -16.17 -22.75 -15.50
CA PHE A 139 -14.76 -22.61 -15.86
C PHE A 139 -14.26 -21.18 -15.64
N TYR A 140 -15.03 -20.18 -16.05
CA TYR A 140 -14.74 -18.78 -15.78
C TYR A 140 -14.63 -18.49 -14.28
N ASP A 141 -15.58 -18.97 -13.48
CA ASP A 141 -15.57 -18.80 -12.02
C ASP A 141 -14.34 -19.47 -11.37
N PHE A 142 -13.93 -20.65 -11.86
CA PHE A 142 -12.70 -21.32 -11.40
C PHE A 142 -11.43 -20.51 -11.72
N ILE A 143 -11.31 -20.02 -12.95
CA ILE A 143 -10.17 -19.17 -13.35
C ILE A 143 -10.18 -17.84 -12.57
N SER A 144 -11.37 -17.25 -12.37
CA SER A 144 -11.55 -16.04 -11.55
C SER A 144 -11.10 -16.25 -10.10
N LEU A 145 -11.40 -17.41 -9.53
CA LEU A 145 -10.95 -17.76 -8.18
C LEU A 145 -9.42 -17.87 -8.08
N ILE A 146 -8.79 -18.58 -9.01
CA ILE A 146 -7.33 -18.71 -9.05
C ILE A 146 -6.69 -17.33 -9.19
N TYR A 147 -7.22 -16.51 -10.11
CA TYR A 147 -6.75 -15.15 -10.31
C TYR A 147 -6.84 -14.34 -9.01
N LYS A 148 -8.00 -14.31 -8.32
CA LYS A 148 -8.19 -13.59 -7.06
C LYS A 148 -7.26 -14.05 -5.91
N ILE A 149 -6.85 -15.31 -5.92
CA ILE A 149 -5.89 -15.86 -4.95
C ILE A 149 -4.48 -15.42 -5.30
N VAL A 150 -4.08 -15.57 -6.57
CA VAL A 150 -2.73 -15.26 -7.05
C VAL A 150 -2.46 -13.75 -7.08
N THR A 151 -3.48 -12.90 -7.25
CA THR A 151 -3.33 -11.44 -7.23
C THR A 151 -3.53 -10.81 -5.86
N ASP A 152 -3.51 -11.59 -4.78
CA ASP A 152 -3.48 -11.00 -3.45
C ASP A 152 -2.16 -10.22 -3.27
N ILE A 153 -2.27 -8.91 -3.06
CA ILE A 153 -1.10 -8.02 -2.97
C ILE A 153 -0.18 -8.44 -1.81
N GLU A 154 -0.73 -8.85 -0.66
CA GLU A 154 0.06 -9.30 0.49
C GLU A 154 0.79 -10.61 0.17
N VAL A 155 0.10 -11.59 -0.42
CA VAL A 155 0.71 -12.89 -0.76
C VAL A 155 1.77 -12.74 -1.84
N VAL A 156 1.49 -11.96 -2.90
CA VAL A 156 2.45 -11.68 -3.98
C VAL A 156 3.69 -11.00 -3.43
N TYR A 157 3.50 -10.05 -2.53
CA TYR A 157 4.59 -9.31 -1.90
C TYR A 157 5.44 -10.19 -0.96
N LEU A 158 4.81 -11.05 -0.14
CA LEU A 158 5.53 -12.01 0.69
C LEU A 158 6.27 -13.06 -0.16
N PHE A 159 5.71 -13.46 -1.29
CA PHE A 159 6.34 -14.36 -2.23
C PHE A 159 7.55 -13.73 -2.94
N SER A 160 7.44 -12.46 -3.36
CA SER A 160 8.60 -11.75 -3.94
C SER A 160 9.73 -11.57 -2.92
N LEU A 161 9.40 -11.31 -1.65
CA LEU A 161 10.38 -11.28 -0.57
C LEU A 161 11.08 -12.62 -0.38
N LEU A 162 10.32 -13.73 -0.41
CA LEU A 162 10.89 -15.08 -0.30
C LEU A 162 11.84 -15.39 -1.46
N ILE A 163 11.49 -15.01 -2.70
CA ILE A 163 12.37 -15.18 -3.86
C ILE A 163 13.68 -14.41 -3.66
N CYS A 164 13.61 -13.12 -3.28
CA CYS A 164 14.82 -12.32 -3.05
C CYS A 164 15.67 -12.85 -1.90
N LEU A 165 15.06 -13.40 -0.84
CA LEU A 165 15.77 -14.09 0.24
C LEU A 165 16.52 -15.32 -0.26
N LEU A 166 15.87 -16.17 -1.07
CA LEU A 166 16.51 -17.34 -1.66
C LEU A 166 17.66 -16.96 -2.60
N LEU A 167 17.50 -15.90 -3.40
CA LEU A 167 18.59 -15.35 -4.22
C LEU A 167 19.72 -14.76 -3.35
N GLY A 168 19.39 -14.18 -2.21
CA GLY A 168 20.37 -13.68 -1.23
C GLY A 168 21.25 -14.77 -0.64
N VAL A 169 20.65 -15.91 -0.30
CA VAL A 169 21.35 -17.09 0.23
C VAL A 169 22.09 -17.86 -0.85
N ALA A 170 21.52 -18.00 -2.05
CA ALA A 170 22.06 -18.86 -3.12
C ALA A 170 23.05 -18.15 -4.05
N LEU A 171 22.90 -16.83 -4.27
CA LEU A 171 23.71 -16.08 -5.22
C LEU A 171 24.56 -15.01 -4.53
N HIS A 172 23.94 -14.03 -3.85
CA HIS A 172 24.68 -12.90 -3.27
C HIS A 172 23.88 -12.14 -2.19
N PRO A 173 24.49 -11.78 -1.04
CA PRO A 173 23.83 -11.00 0.03
C PRO A 173 23.20 -9.64 -0.39
N PHE A 174 23.54 -9.05 -1.54
CA PHE A 174 22.97 -7.77 -1.97
C PHE A 174 21.49 -7.85 -2.32
N PHE A 175 20.95 -9.05 -2.62
CA PHE A 175 19.51 -9.22 -2.77
C PHE A 175 18.74 -8.93 -1.48
N TYR A 176 19.40 -8.89 -0.31
CA TYR A 176 18.78 -8.51 0.96
C TYR A 176 18.30 -7.05 1.01
N ILE A 177 18.77 -6.18 0.10
CA ILE A 177 18.30 -4.79 -0.01
C ILE A 177 16.79 -4.70 -0.25
N TYR A 178 16.23 -5.65 -1.00
CA TYR A 178 14.80 -5.68 -1.28
C TYR A 178 13.96 -5.88 -0.01
N LEU A 179 14.51 -6.54 1.01
CA LEU A 179 13.79 -6.79 2.27
C LEU A 179 13.53 -5.50 3.04
N ILE A 180 14.29 -4.42 2.82
CA ILE A 180 14.02 -3.12 3.44
C ILE A 180 12.62 -2.61 3.08
N THR A 181 12.10 -2.99 1.90
CA THR A 181 10.72 -2.65 1.53
C THR A 181 9.69 -3.20 2.52
N TYR A 182 10.00 -4.27 3.27
CA TYR A 182 9.11 -4.88 4.25
C TYR A 182 8.82 -3.93 5.43
N LEU A 183 9.80 -3.10 5.78
CA LEU A 183 9.63 -2.04 6.79
C LEU A 183 8.57 -1.01 6.37
N VAL A 184 8.52 -0.69 5.08
CA VAL A 184 7.52 0.24 4.54
C VAL A 184 6.13 -0.40 4.54
N TRP A 185 6.06 -1.69 4.18
CA TRP A 185 4.79 -2.44 4.15
C TRP A 185 4.14 -2.57 5.54
N ILE A 186 4.93 -2.84 6.59
CA ILE A 186 4.40 -3.04 7.94
C ILE A 186 3.94 -1.73 8.61
N SER A 187 4.48 -0.57 8.18
CA SER A 187 4.23 0.72 8.82
C SER A 187 3.17 1.54 8.07
N PRO A 188 1.99 1.79 8.66
CA PRO A 188 0.94 2.58 8.00
C PRO A 188 1.38 4.03 7.72
N THR A 189 2.22 4.59 8.60
CA THR A 189 2.77 5.94 8.44
C THR A 189 3.71 6.03 7.23
N LEU A 190 4.63 5.06 7.07
CA LEU A 190 5.54 5.04 5.92
C LEU A 190 4.79 4.76 4.62
N LEU A 191 3.77 3.89 4.67
CA LEU A 191 2.91 3.63 3.53
C LEU A 191 2.16 4.88 3.09
N SER A 192 1.68 5.70 4.03
CA SER A 192 0.99 6.97 3.73
C SER A 192 1.90 7.95 2.97
N VAL A 193 3.20 7.96 3.25
CA VAL A 193 4.20 8.75 2.52
C VAL A 193 4.39 8.25 1.09
N LEU A 194 4.41 6.94 0.85
CA LEU A 194 4.47 6.42 -0.52
C LEU A 194 3.16 6.63 -1.28
N GLN A 195 2.04 6.50 -0.58
CA GLN A 195 0.71 6.71 -1.11
C GLN A 195 0.49 8.15 -1.58
N SER A 196 1.07 9.14 -0.91
CA SER A 196 0.99 10.54 -1.36
C SER A 196 1.68 10.78 -2.71
N ILE A 197 2.63 9.93 -3.10
CA ILE A 197 3.25 9.96 -4.43
C ILE A 197 2.43 9.13 -5.43
N TRP A 198 1.92 7.97 -5.00
CA TRP A 198 1.22 7.04 -5.89
C TRP A 198 -0.20 7.48 -6.29
N PHE A 199 -0.97 8.08 -5.37
CA PHE A 199 -2.34 8.51 -5.66
C PHE A 199 -2.41 9.57 -6.79
N PRO A 200 -1.63 10.67 -6.74
CA PRO A 200 -1.66 11.71 -7.77
C PRO A 200 -0.73 11.39 -8.96
N ARG A 201 -0.31 10.13 -9.15
CA ARG A 201 0.69 9.74 -10.16
C ARG A 201 0.43 10.30 -11.56
N TYR A 202 -0.82 10.41 -12.00
CA TYR A 202 -1.15 10.99 -13.31
C TYR A 202 -0.80 12.47 -13.40
N THR A 203 -1.10 13.24 -12.36
CA THR A 203 -0.77 14.68 -12.29
C THR A 203 0.74 14.90 -12.18
N ILE A 204 1.44 14.09 -11.39
CA ILE A 204 2.90 14.14 -11.28
C ILE A 204 3.54 13.79 -12.63
N LEU A 205 3.11 12.70 -13.29
CA LEU A 205 3.63 12.30 -14.60
C LEU A 205 3.39 13.39 -15.66
N LEU A 206 2.22 14.02 -15.68
CA LEU A 206 1.92 15.12 -16.61
C LEU A 206 2.81 16.34 -16.35
N THR A 207 3.06 16.67 -15.07
CA THR A 207 3.93 17.79 -14.69
C THR A 207 5.40 17.50 -15.06
N ILE A 208 5.85 16.26 -14.87
CA ILE A 208 7.18 15.82 -15.33
C ILE A 208 7.26 15.90 -16.86
N ALA A 209 6.23 15.46 -17.59
CA ALA A 209 6.20 15.57 -19.06
C ALA A 209 6.27 17.03 -19.53
N LEU A 210 5.55 17.94 -18.86
CA LEU A 210 5.65 19.38 -19.10
C LEU A 210 7.06 19.91 -18.83
N MET A 211 7.69 19.48 -17.74
CA MET A 211 9.08 19.83 -17.39
C MET A 211 10.08 19.35 -18.45
N PHE A 212 9.95 18.11 -18.94
CA PHE A 212 10.77 17.61 -20.04
C PHE A 212 10.56 18.41 -21.33
N MET A 213 9.33 18.79 -21.64
CA MET A 213 8.99 19.60 -22.81
C MET A 213 9.60 21.00 -22.76
N ILE A 214 9.44 21.71 -21.63
CA ILE A 214 10.02 23.04 -21.44
C ILE A 214 11.55 22.96 -21.46
N MET A 215 12.11 21.94 -20.80
CA MET A 215 13.56 21.74 -20.81
C MET A 215 14.10 21.49 -22.22
N TYR A 216 13.40 20.69 -23.05
CA TYR A 216 13.79 20.48 -24.44
C TYR A 216 13.82 21.79 -25.23
N ILE A 217 12.81 22.66 -25.07
CA ILE A 217 12.77 23.97 -25.72
C ILE A 217 13.97 24.83 -25.29
N LEU A 218 14.25 24.90 -23.98
CA LEU A 218 15.40 25.65 -23.45
C LEU A 218 16.74 25.12 -23.97
N VAL A 219 16.88 23.79 -24.08
CA VAL A 219 18.09 23.15 -24.62
C VAL A 219 18.29 23.46 -26.11
N VAL A 220 17.22 23.49 -26.91
CA VAL A 220 17.32 23.87 -28.33
C VAL A 220 17.80 25.33 -28.44
N ILE A 221 17.27 26.22 -27.59
CA ILE A 221 17.71 27.62 -27.53
C ILE A 221 19.19 27.72 -27.15
N SER A 222 19.62 27.03 -26.09
CA SER A 222 21.03 27.07 -25.66
C SER A 222 21.98 26.41 -26.65
N TYR A 223 21.55 25.37 -27.36
CA TYR A 223 22.34 24.71 -28.40
C TYR A 223 22.65 25.65 -29.58
N ILE A 224 21.67 26.46 -29.98
CA ILE A 224 21.82 27.40 -31.11
C ILE A 224 22.55 28.67 -30.68
N LEU A 225 22.19 29.24 -29.53
CA LEU A 225 22.66 30.57 -29.11
C LEU A 225 23.94 30.53 -28.25
N TYR A 226 24.11 29.47 -27.44
CA TYR A 226 25.15 29.40 -26.41
C TYR A 226 25.98 28.09 -26.42
N PRO A 227 26.36 27.52 -27.59
CA PRO A 227 27.05 26.23 -27.63
C PRO A 227 28.42 26.27 -26.93
N GLU A 228 29.16 27.37 -27.05
CA GLU A 228 30.52 27.51 -26.50
C GLU A 228 30.56 27.65 -24.98
N GLN A 229 29.43 27.95 -24.33
CA GLN A 229 29.38 28.17 -22.89
C GLN A 229 29.37 26.87 -22.09
N TYR A 230 29.11 25.74 -22.74
CA TYR A 230 29.16 24.41 -22.11
C TYR A 230 30.62 24.00 -21.85
N PRO A 231 31.02 23.77 -20.58
CA PRO A 231 32.38 23.38 -20.25
C PRO A 231 32.83 22.11 -20.99
N ASN A 232 34.12 22.04 -21.32
CA ASN A 232 34.77 20.85 -21.91
C ASN A 232 34.11 20.31 -23.18
N ASN A 233 33.45 21.16 -23.98
CA ASN A 233 32.74 20.76 -25.18
C ASN A 233 31.72 19.63 -24.93
N THR A 234 31.07 19.65 -23.76
CA THR A 234 30.07 18.66 -23.35
C THR A 234 28.76 18.75 -24.14
N CYS A 235 28.62 19.76 -24.99
CA CYS A 235 27.45 20.05 -25.82
C CYS A 235 27.82 20.05 -27.32
N TYR A 236 28.24 18.90 -27.85
CA TYR A 236 28.56 18.75 -29.28
C TYR A 236 27.38 18.26 -30.13
N SER A 237 26.41 17.56 -29.51
CA SER A 237 25.15 17.13 -30.14
C SER A 237 23.96 17.56 -29.30
N LEU A 238 22.80 17.81 -29.93
CA LEU A 238 21.59 18.22 -29.22
C LEU A 238 21.21 17.23 -28.10
N TRP A 239 21.37 15.93 -28.34
CA TRP A 239 21.15 14.88 -27.33
C TRP A 239 22.09 15.01 -26.13
N THR A 240 23.39 15.20 -26.37
CA THR A 240 24.35 15.41 -25.28
C THR A 240 24.06 16.68 -24.51
N CYS A 241 23.70 17.78 -25.18
CA CYS A 241 23.30 19.02 -24.52
C CYS A 241 22.05 18.83 -23.66
N PHE A 242 21.08 18.03 -24.14
CA PHE A 242 19.87 17.70 -23.39
C PHE A 242 20.20 16.92 -22.11
N VAL A 243 20.94 15.81 -22.22
CA VAL A 243 21.31 14.97 -21.07
C VAL A 243 22.16 15.74 -20.07
N VAL A 244 23.14 16.52 -20.53
CA VAL A 244 24.00 17.35 -19.67
C VAL A 244 23.16 18.42 -18.98
N SER A 245 22.32 19.16 -19.72
CA SER A 245 21.49 20.21 -19.13
C SER A 245 20.49 19.66 -18.12
N TYR A 246 19.85 18.53 -18.42
CA TYR A 246 18.95 17.82 -17.49
C TYR A 246 19.69 17.45 -16.20
N ASN A 247 20.81 16.73 -16.33
CA ASN A 247 21.59 16.27 -15.18
C ASN A 247 22.11 17.46 -14.33
N GLN A 248 22.59 18.53 -14.97
CA GLN A 248 23.17 19.66 -14.25
C GLN A 248 22.11 20.55 -13.58
N THR A 249 20.94 20.73 -14.21
CA THR A 249 19.83 21.53 -13.66
C THR A 249 19.44 21.09 -12.25
N PHE A 250 19.38 19.77 -12.00
CA PHE A 250 19.01 19.23 -10.69
C PHE A 250 20.20 19.04 -9.74
N LYS A 251 21.45 19.00 -10.24
CA LYS A 251 22.66 18.87 -9.40
C LYS A 251 23.13 20.19 -8.81
N THR A 252 22.99 21.30 -9.53
CA THR A 252 23.51 22.61 -9.11
C THR A 252 22.55 23.39 -8.21
N GLY A 253 21.26 23.02 -8.16
CA GLY A 253 20.22 23.70 -7.38
C GLY A 253 19.77 25.06 -7.95
N ALA A 254 20.63 25.74 -8.72
CA ALA A 254 20.36 27.02 -9.38
C ALA A 254 20.12 26.90 -10.90
N GLY A 255 19.72 25.70 -11.36
CA GLY A 255 19.42 25.44 -12.76
C GLY A 255 20.66 25.34 -13.66
N VAL A 256 20.44 25.25 -14.97
CA VAL A 256 21.50 25.03 -15.97
C VAL A 256 22.51 26.19 -16.04
N GLY A 257 22.09 27.41 -15.69
CA GLY A 257 22.96 28.60 -15.70
C GLY A 257 24.13 28.50 -14.73
N ALA A 258 23.99 27.77 -13.62
CA ALA A 258 25.08 27.55 -12.67
C ALA A 258 26.16 26.58 -13.18
N TYR A 259 25.86 25.78 -14.20
CA TYR A 259 26.84 24.90 -14.85
C TYR A 259 27.53 25.56 -16.04
N LEU A 260 26.83 26.44 -16.72
CA LEU A 260 27.32 27.13 -17.90
C LEU A 260 28.35 28.20 -17.51
N SER A 261 29.21 28.55 -18.47
CA SER A 261 30.25 29.56 -18.25
C SER A 261 29.62 30.91 -17.89
N SER A 262 30.33 31.72 -17.09
CA SER A 262 29.83 33.00 -16.58
C SER A 262 29.24 33.87 -17.68
N ALA A 263 28.01 34.36 -17.46
CA ALA A 263 27.30 35.29 -18.35
C ALA A 263 27.96 36.69 -18.45
N TYR A 264 28.97 36.93 -17.62
CA TYR A 264 29.76 38.15 -17.63
C TYR A 264 31.26 37.80 -17.66
N THR A 265 32.01 38.55 -18.47
CA THR A 265 33.46 38.44 -18.53
C THR A 265 34.07 39.60 -17.76
N PRO A 266 34.85 39.34 -16.68
CA PRO A 266 35.55 40.40 -15.98
C PRO A 266 36.75 40.83 -16.82
N TYR A 267 36.60 41.93 -17.57
CA TYR A 267 37.77 42.65 -18.09
C TYR A 267 38.30 43.57 -16.98
N SER A 268 39.62 43.75 -16.92
CA SER A 268 40.33 44.50 -15.87
C SER A 268 39.88 45.96 -15.66
N THR A 269 39.01 46.50 -16.54
CA THR A 269 38.51 47.88 -16.45
C THR A 269 37.01 48.05 -16.74
N LYS A 270 36.32 47.10 -17.39
CA LYS A 270 34.87 47.11 -17.67
C LYS A 270 34.32 45.68 -17.74
N VAL A 271 33.12 45.46 -17.20
CA VAL A 271 32.43 44.16 -17.29
C VAL A 271 31.57 44.14 -18.56
N ASN A 272 31.75 43.13 -19.41
CA ASN A 272 30.84 42.87 -20.53
C ASN A 272 29.81 41.82 -20.09
N ILE A 273 28.53 42.16 -20.17
CA ILE A 273 27.41 41.33 -19.70
C ILE A 273 26.58 40.92 -20.92
N ASP A 274 26.42 39.62 -21.11
CA ASP A 274 25.45 39.09 -22.06
C ASP A 274 24.06 39.08 -21.40
N TYR A 275 23.31 40.15 -21.62
CA TYR A 275 21.95 40.29 -21.07
C TYR A 275 21.00 39.20 -21.57
N GLY A 276 21.17 38.72 -22.81
CA GLY A 276 20.36 37.61 -23.33
C GLY A 276 20.60 36.34 -22.53
N ARG A 277 21.87 36.09 -22.21
CA ARG A 277 22.27 34.96 -21.38
C ARG A 277 21.73 35.05 -19.95
N VAL A 278 21.83 36.24 -19.33
CA VAL A 278 21.28 36.48 -17.99
C VAL A 278 19.77 36.20 -17.97
N VAL A 279 19.04 36.65 -18.98
CA VAL A 279 17.59 36.40 -19.10
C VAL A 279 17.31 34.90 -19.27
N TYR A 280 18.05 34.21 -20.14
CA TYR A 280 17.93 32.77 -20.33
C TYR A 280 18.12 31.99 -19.01
N ASP A 281 19.18 32.29 -18.25
CA ASP A 281 19.49 31.60 -16.99
C ASP A 281 18.39 31.78 -15.94
N ASN A 282 17.88 33.01 -15.81
CA ASN A 282 16.81 33.31 -14.86
C ASN A 282 15.48 32.69 -15.28
N ILE A 283 15.14 32.67 -16.56
CA ILE A 283 13.93 32.00 -17.07
C ILE A 283 14.02 30.49 -16.83
N ALA A 284 15.17 29.88 -17.13
CA ALA A 284 15.39 28.45 -16.93
C ALA A 284 15.27 28.06 -15.44
N LEU A 285 15.87 28.85 -14.55
CA LEU A 285 15.76 28.68 -13.09
C LEU A 285 14.31 28.80 -12.61
N LEU A 286 13.61 29.86 -13.03
CA LEU A 286 12.25 30.12 -12.59
C LEU A 286 11.28 29.02 -13.05
N LEU A 287 11.31 28.67 -14.33
CA LEU A 287 10.36 27.71 -14.89
C LEU A 287 10.62 26.28 -14.40
N ILE A 288 11.86 25.79 -14.49
CA ILE A 288 12.16 24.39 -14.16
C ILE A 288 12.31 24.18 -12.65
N SER A 289 13.24 24.90 -12.02
CA SER A 289 13.65 24.60 -10.65
C SER A 289 12.72 25.16 -9.59
N ILE A 290 12.18 26.37 -9.80
CA ILE A 290 11.29 27.01 -8.81
C ILE A 290 9.84 26.58 -9.03
N LEU A 291 9.32 26.79 -10.24
CA LEU A 291 7.90 26.57 -10.53
C LEU A 291 7.57 25.07 -10.66
N LEU A 292 8.19 24.33 -11.58
CA LEU A 292 7.76 22.94 -11.85
C LEU A 292 8.10 21.98 -10.72
N ILE A 293 9.30 22.05 -10.14
CA ILE A 293 9.62 21.25 -8.93
C ILE A 293 8.71 21.66 -7.77
N GLY A 294 8.47 22.96 -7.58
CA GLY A 294 7.56 23.47 -6.55
C GLY A 294 6.13 22.95 -6.68
N ILE A 295 5.60 22.88 -7.91
CA ILE A 295 4.29 22.27 -8.18
C ILE A 295 4.29 20.78 -7.84
N ILE A 296 5.32 20.02 -8.22
CA ILE A 296 5.42 18.59 -7.89
C ILE A 296 5.45 18.39 -6.37
N SER A 297 6.24 19.17 -5.64
CA SER A 297 6.28 19.12 -4.17
C SER A 297 4.94 19.52 -3.55
N GLY A 298 4.26 20.54 -4.09
CA GLY A 298 2.92 20.96 -3.65
C GLY A 298 1.90 19.83 -3.76
N ILE A 299 1.82 19.18 -4.93
CA ILE A 299 0.92 18.03 -5.16
C ILE A 299 1.14 16.91 -4.12
N ILE A 300 2.41 16.59 -3.82
CA ILE A 300 2.76 15.55 -2.85
C ILE A 300 2.36 15.95 -1.41
N ILE A 301 2.61 17.21 -1.03
CA ILE A 301 2.27 17.73 0.31
C ILE A 301 0.75 17.75 0.49
N ASP A 302 0.00 18.24 -0.49
CA ASP A 302 -1.46 18.31 -0.45
C ASP A 302 -2.06 16.90 -0.31
N THR A 303 -1.60 15.95 -1.14
CA THR A 303 -2.07 14.57 -1.05
C THR A 303 -1.73 13.94 0.30
N PHE A 304 -0.55 14.21 0.86
CA PHE A 304 -0.17 13.70 2.18
C PHE A 304 -1.05 14.28 3.29
N ALA A 305 -1.39 15.58 3.19
CA ALA A 305 -2.31 16.24 4.12
C ALA A 305 -3.72 15.63 4.05
N ASP A 306 -4.24 15.40 2.85
CA ASP A 306 -5.56 14.79 2.63
C ASP A 306 -5.66 13.38 3.24
N LEU A 307 -4.62 12.55 3.08
CA LEU A 307 -4.59 11.21 3.67
C LEU A 307 -4.64 11.25 5.19
N ARG A 308 -3.95 12.24 5.79
CA ARG A 308 -3.97 12.42 7.25
C ARG A 308 -5.31 12.94 7.73
N MET A 309 -5.90 13.91 7.02
CA MET A 309 -7.21 14.46 7.33
C MET A 309 -8.29 13.38 7.29
N LYS A 310 -8.31 12.54 6.26
CA LYS A 310 -9.28 11.45 6.14
C LYS A 310 -9.22 10.47 7.31
N ASN A 311 -8.02 10.11 7.75
CA ASN A 311 -7.85 9.23 8.91
C ASN A 311 -8.34 9.90 10.20
N ASN A 312 -8.04 11.19 10.37
CA ASN A 312 -8.50 11.96 11.54
C ASN A 312 -10.03 12.12 11.52
N GLU A 313 -10.64 12.35 10.36
CA GLU A 313 -12.09 12.48 10.20
C GLU A 313 -12.81 11.21 10.64
N ILE A 314 -12.34 10.04 10.20
CA ILE A 314 -12.89 8.74 10.63
C ILE A 314 -12.76 8.56 12.15
N GLU A 315 -11.61 8.95 12.73
CA GLU A 315 -11.40 8.83 14.17
C GLU A 315 -12.30 9.80 14.97
N GLU A 316 -12.45 11.03 14.50
CA GLU A 316 -13.32 12.03 15.12
C GLU A 316 -14.80 11.66 15.03
N ASP A 317 -15.25 11.20 13.85
CA ASP A 317 -16.62 10.76 13.62
C ASP A 317 -17.00 9.62 14.56
N SER A 318 -16.11 8.62 14.70
CA SER A 318 -16.30 7.49 15.62
C SER A 318 -16.43 7.88 17.09
N LYS A 319 -15.91 9.06 17.47
CA LYS A 319 -16.03 9.61 18.83
C LYS A 319 -17.28 10.46 18.99
N LYS A 320 -17.79 11.08 17.93
CA LYS A 320 -18.90 12.04 17.97
C LYS A 320 -20.26 11.39 17.78
N TYR A 321 -20.37 10.33 16.98
CA TYR A 321 -21.64 9.71 16.64
C TYR A 321 -21.63 8.21 16.93
N CYS A 322 -22.79 7.68 17.30
CA CYS A 322 -22.97 6.23 17.42
C CYS A 322 -23.10 5.62 16.01
N PHE A 323 -22.23 4.67 15.67
CA PHE A 323 -22.22 4.00 14.36
C PHE A 323 -23.55 3.31 13.98
N ILE A 324 -24.35 2.88 14.96
CA ILE A 324 -25.60 2.14 14.70
C ILE A 324 -26.78 3.09 14.49
N CYS A 325 -26.94 4.07 15.38
CA CYS A 325 -28.13 4.93 15.40
C CYS A 325 -27.92 6.37 14.96
N ASP A 326 -26.67 6.78 14.73
CA ASP A 326 -26.31 8.13 14.30
C ASP A 326 -26.64 9.23 15.33
N GLN A 327 -26.92 8.86 16.59
CA GLN A 327 -27.08 9.84 17.66
C GLN A 327 -25.74 10.45 18.05
N SER A 328 -25.75 11.77 18.28
CA SER A 328 -24.58 12.50 18.72
C SER A 328 -24.22 12.15 20.17
N ARG A 329 -22.92 12.23 20.49
CA ARG A 329 -22.40 12.12 21.85
C ARG A 329 -23.09 13.11 22.78
N GLU A 330 -23.34 14.32 22.32
CA GLU A 330 -23.97 15.37 23.12
C GLU A 330 -25.40 15.01 23.52
N ASP A 331 -26.19 14.44 22.60
CA ASP A 331 -27.57 14.04 22.90
C ASP A 331 -27.62 12.83 23.82
N LEU A 332 -26.68 11.88 23.64
CA LEU A 332 -26.54 10.71 24.50
C LEU A 332 -26.07 11.10 25.91
N GLU A 333 -25.14 12.04 26.05
CA GLU A 333 -24.71 12.54 27.36
C GLU A 333 -25.82 13.34 28.06
N LYS A 334 -26.66 14.09 27.31
CA LYS A 334 -27.86 14.73 27.88
C LYS A 334 -28.89 13.71 28.36
N GLN A 335 -29.08 12.61 27.61
CA GLN A 335 -30.10 11.61 27.91
C GLN A 335 -29.69 10.68 29.07
N TYR A 336 -28.43 10.25 29.11
CA TYR A 336 -27.94 9.22 30.04
C TYR A 336 -26.95 9.75 31.10
N GLY A 337 -26.58 11.03 31.06
CA GLY A 337 -25.65 11.67 32.00
C GLY A 337 -24.18 11.56 31.56
N ALA A 338 -23.27 11.86 32.48
CA ALA A 338 -21.82 11.78 32.23
C ALA A 338 -21.43 10.34 31.84
N ASN A 339 -20.66 10.18 30.76
CA ASN A 339 -20.33 8.90 30.11
C ASN A 339 -21.53 8.16 29.47
N GLY A 340 -22.62 8.88 29.19
CA GLY A 340 -23.80 8.33 28.53
C GLY A 340 -23.51 7.73 27.14
N PHE A 341 -22.58 8.34 26.40
CA PHE A 341 -22.15 7.84 25.09
C PHE A 341 -21.44 6.48 25.20
N GLU A 342 -20.47 6.37 26.10
CA GLU A 342 -19.71 5.15 26.33
C GLU A 342 -20.62 4.00 26.79
N PHE A 343 -21.56 4.29 27.70
CA PHE A 343 -22.57 3.31 28.12
C PHE A 343 -23.48 2.89 26.95
N HIS A 344 -23.89 3.85 26.11
CA HIS A 344 -24.74 3.57 24.95
C HIS A 344 -24.05 2.65 23.95
N ILE A 345 -22.79 2.91 23.59
CA ILE A 345 -22.07 2.05 22.63
C ILE A 345 -21.69 0.68 23.20
N SER A 346 -21.57 0.53 24.53
CA SER A 346 -21.18 -0.74 25.15
C SER A 346 -22.37 -1.64 25.45
N GLU A 347 -23.46 -1.08 25.99
CA GLU A 347 -24.61 -1.85 26.50
C GLU A 347 -25.85 -1.80 25.59
N HIS A 348 -26.07 -0.70 24.86
CA HIS A 348 -27.25 -0.56 24.00
C HIS A 348 -26.94 -0.88 22.54
N HIS A 349 -25.94 -0.21 21.96
CA HIS A 349 -25.56 -0.28 20.56
C HIS A 349 -24.14 -0.79 20.37
N ASN A 350 -23.86 -1.96 20.96
CA ASN A 350 -22.61 -2.65 20.73
C ASN A 350 -22.55 -3.23 19.32
N LEU A 351 -21.58 -2.78 18.53
CA LEU A 351 -21.39 -3.22 17.15
C LEU A 351 -21.29 -4.75 17.02
N TRP A 352 -20.63 -5.40 17.98
CA TRP A 352 -20.41 -6.85 17.95
C TRP A 352 -21.68 -7.63 18.24
N ASP A 353 -22.58 -7.12 19.08
CA ASP A 353 -23.84 -7.79 19.38
C ASP A 353 -24.75 -7.87 18.16
N TYR A 354 -24.79 -6.83 17.33
CA TYR A 354 -25.48 -6.89 16.03
C TYR A 354 -24.90 -7.97 15.12
N LEU A 355 -23.57 -8.08 15.06
CA LEU A 355 -22.89 -9.11 14.27
C LEU A 355 -23.19 -10.52 14.81
N PHE A 356 -23.13 -10.71 16.13
CA PHE A 356 -23.42 -12.00 16.77
C PHE A 356 -24.88 -12.39 16.66
N PHE A 357 -25.80 -11.43 16.75
CA PHE A 357 -27.22 -11.68 16.56
C PHE A 357 -27.51 -12.18 15.14
N VAL A 358 -26.92 -11.54 14.13
CA VAL A 358 -27.03 -12.02 12.73
C VAL A 358 -26.43 -13.42 12.58
N ALA A 359 -25.26 -13.69 13.17
CA ALA A 359 -24.65 -15.02 13.15
C ALA A 359 -25.53 -16.09 13.83
N TYR A 360 -26.19 -15.71 14.92
CA TYR A 360 -27.15 -16.54 15.65
C TYR A 360 -28.36 -16.89 14.78
N LEU A 361 -28.98 -15.89 14.12
CA LEU A 361 -30.11 -16.09 13.22
C LEU A 361 -29.77 -17.03 12.06
N GLU A 362 -28.60 -16.87 11.43
CA GLU A 362 -28.14 -17.76 10.36
C GLU A 362 -27.97 -19.21 10.85
N THR A 363 -27.44 -19.40 12.04
CA THR A 363 -27.17 -20.73 12.62
C THR A 363 -28.48 -21.41 13.04
N LYS A 364 -29.37 -20.67 13.71
CA LYS A 364 -30.68 -21.16 14.15
C LYS A 364 -31.57 -21.49 12.96
N GLY A 365 -31.63 -20.61 11.96
CA GLY A 365 -32.39 -20.83 10.72
C GLY A 365 -31.93 -22.04 9.91
N SER A 366 -30.66 -22.45 10.06
CA SER A 366 -30.10 -23.64 9.42
C SER A 366 -30.36 -24.93 10.21
N SER A 367 -30.72 -24.84 11.49
CA SER A 367 -30.98 -25.99 12.37
C SER A 367 -32.40 -26.51 12.18
N LYS A 368 -32.52 -27.74 11.65
CA LYS A 368 -33.82 -28.41 11.44
C LYS A 368 -34.56 -28.56 12.77
N GLY A 369 -35.76 -27.96 12.87
CA GLY A 369 -36.64 -28.07 14.04
C GLY A 369 -36.52 -26.93 15.05
N SER A 370 -35.63 -25.95 14.83
CA SER A 370 -35.60 -24.75 15.67
C SER A 370 -36.77 -23.82 15.33
N ARG A 371 -37.51 -23.38 16.36
CA ARG A 371 -38.56 -22.37 16.20
C ARG A 371 -37.95 -20.99 16.41
N MET A 372 -38.08 -20.13 15.41
CA MET A 372 -37.75 -18.71 15.54
C MET A 372 -38.92 -17.96 16.17
N GLY A 373 -38.62 -17.03 17.07
CA GLY A 373 -39.61 -16.08 17.58
C GLY A 373 -40.08 -15.12 16.49
N ALA A 374 -41.12 -14.32 16.80
CA ALA A 374 -41.66 -13.34 15.85
C ALA A 374 -40.61 -12.29 15.43
N VAL A 375 -39.88 -11.73 16.40
CA VAL A 375 -38.83 -10.73 16.15
C VAL A 375 -37.66 -11.32 15.36
N GLU A 376 -37.22 -12.53 15.72
CA GLU A 376 -36.15 -13.24 15.00
C GLU A 376 -36.52 -13.51 13.55
N THR A 377 -37.78 -13.88 13.30
CA THR A 377 -38.31 -14.12 11.96
C THR A 377 -38.39 -12.83 11.16
N TYR A 378 -38.84 -11.73 11.79
CA TYR A 378 -38.89 -10.41 11.19
C TYR A 378 -37.50 -9.90 10.79
N VAL A 379 -36.52 -9.94 11.70
CA VAL A 379 -35.15 -9.50 11.38
C VAL A 379 -34.51 -10.45 10.36
N SER A 380 -34.75 -11.76 10.46
CA SER A 380 -34.19 -12.71 9.50
C SER A 380 -34.76 -12.53 8.08
N SER A 381 -36.03 -12.15 7.92
CA SER A 381 -36.59 -11.87 6.58
C SER A 381 -35.99 -10.58 6.03
N LYS A 382 -36.02 -9.49 6.81
CA LYS A 382 -35.41 -8.20 6.43
C LYS A 382 -33.93 -8.34 6.03
N TYR A 383 -33.16 -9.09 6.81
CA TYR A 383 -31.76 -9.37 6.51
C TYR A 383 -31.56 -10.17 5.22
N LYS A 384 -32.46 -11.13 4.91
CA LYS A 384 -32.41 -11.91 3.66
C LYS A 384 -32.74 -11.05 2.44
N ASP A 385 -33.62 -10.07 2.62
CA ASP A 385 -34.06 -9.13 1.59
C ASP A 385 -33.11 -7.93 1.42
N GLU A 386 -31.98 -7.92 2.13
CA GLU A 386 -30.99 -6.83 2.15
C GLU A 386 -31.60 -5.47 2.57
N ASP A 387 -32.65 -5.53 3.41
CA ASP A 387 -33.34 -4.38 3.97
C ASP A 387 -32.80 -4.06 5.38
N ASN A 388 -32.31 -2.83 5.55
CA ASN A 388 -31.69 -2.35 6.78
C ASN A 388 -32.66 -1.67 7.76
N SER A 389 -33.96 -1.58 7.43
CA SER A 389 -34.98 -0.86 8.23
C SER A 389 -35.19 -1.39 9.64
N TRP A 390 -34.65 -2.56 9.98
CA TRP A 390 -34.68 -3.10 11.34
C TRP A 390 -33.59 -2.52 12.26
N LEU A 391 -32.57 -1.85 11.71
CA LEU A 391 -31.59 -1.12 12.51
C LEU A 391 -32.22 0.17 13.05
N PRO A 392 -31.94 0.53 14.30
CA PRO A 392 -32.48 1.74 14.89
C PRO A 392 -31.72 2.95 14.35
N CYS A 393 -32.18 3.57 13.25
CA CYS A 393 -31.69 4.87 12.82
C CYS A 393 -32.44 5.96 13.59
N TYR A 394 -31.72 6.87 14.25
CA TYR A 394 -32.31 8.07 14.81
C TYR A 394 -32.62 9.04 13.68
N LEU A 395 -33.78 8.89 13.07
CA LEU A 395 -34.35 9.93 12.24
C LEU A 395 -34.98 10.94 13.18
N ILE A 396 -34.44 12.16 13.20
CA ILE A 396 -35.18 13.31 13.72
C ILE A 396 -36.41 13.43 12.81
N GLU A 397 -37.57 12.95 13.28
CA GLU A 397 -38.84 13.30 12.68
C GLU A 397 -38.95 14.84 12.76
N SER A 398 -38.71 15.49 11.63
CA SER A 398 -38.81 16.94 11.44
C SER A 398 -40.26 17.41 11.48
#